data_AF-A0A9Q8PCY8-F1
#
_entry.id   AF-A0A9Q8PCY8-F1
#
_cell.length_a   1.000
_cell.length_b   1.000
_cell.length_c   1.000
_cell.angle_alpha   90.00
_cell.angle_beta   90.00
_cell.angle_gamma   90.00
#
_symmetry.space_group_name_H-M   'P 1'
#
loop_
_entity.id
_entity.type
_entity.pdbx_description
1 polymer ?
#
loop_
_entity_poly.entity_id
_entity_poly.type
_entity_poly.pdbx_seq_one_letter_code
_entity_poly.pdbx_strand_id
1 'polypeptide(L)'
;MPHINTSLLLLSLPYLTLTKADSKACYYPNRIVVPHQDDLVPCDANGATHSPCCRRDAVCLSNGLCFQQAAFGNRLARGGCTDGERPCDRCLRARLGTFCTHPPAPSLPTPPGGRLVKDTDKTILRHFDQLQAKHDELEEECARLREELRLSDEKHKNLLQALTDLVEYMETPEYKEYKEAQEARKAQEAREAREAQEAWEAQEAQEAQEAQEAQELQQQIQRPFWEY
;
A
#
# COMPACT_ATOMS: atom_id res chain seq x y z
N MET A 1 46.58 45.55 -18.69
CA MET A 1 46.68 46.55 -17.60
C MET A 1 45.36 47.31 -17.58
N PRO A 2 44.62 47.49 -16.46
CA PRO A 2 44.81 47.04 -15.05
C PRO A 2 43.74 45.99 -14.65
N HIS A 3 43.92 44.99 -13.76
CA HIS A 3 44.36 44.94 -12.36
C HIS A 3 43.58 45.84 -11.39
N ILE A 4 42.49 45.30 -10.83
CA ILE A 4 41.99 45.71 -9.51
C ILE A 4 42.01 44.48 -8.62
N ASN A 5 42.74 44.64 -7.53
CA ASN A 5 43.14 43.66 -6.54
C ASN A 5 42.86 44.34 -5.20
N THR A 6 41.90 43.84 -4.41
CA THR A 6 41.53 44.25 -3.04
C THR A 6 40.25 43.49 -2.71
N SER A 7 40.03 42.81 -1.60
CA SER A 7 40.68 42.83 -0.30
C SER A 7 40.33 41.53 0.42
N LEU A 8 41.31 41.02 1.16
CA LEU A 8 41.10 40.19 2.35
C LEU A 8 39.94 40.73 3.19
N LEU A 9 38.95 39.89 3.46
CA LEU A 9 38.14 39.99 4.67
C LEU A 9 38.00 38.58 5.26
N LEU A 10 39.03 38.23 6.02
CA LEU A 10 39.02 37.18 7.02
C LEU A 10 37.94 37.52 8.06
N LEU A 11 36.81 36.81 8.02
CA LEU A 11 35.91 36.72 9.15
C LEU A 11 35.85 35.27 9.60
N SER A 12 36.57 35.04 10.69
CA SER A 12 36.55 33.87 11.55
C SER A 12 35.12 33.57 12.01
N LEU A 13 34.48 32.56 11.41
CA LEU A 13 33.33 31.88 12.03
C LEU A 13 33.88 30.91 13.08
N PRO A 14 33.49 31.04 14.36
CA PRO A 14 33.81 30.02 15.34
C PRO A 14 33.06 28.75 14.93
N TYR A 15 33.82 27.66 14.79
CA TYR A 15 33.28 26.31 14.71
C TYR A 15 32.39 26.08 15.94
N LEU A 16 31.09 26.29 15.78
CA LEU A 16 30.07 25.66 16.62
C LEU A 16 30.16 24.17 16.32
N THR A 17 31.03 23.47 17.05
CA THR A 17 30.98 22.02 17.14
C THR A 17 29.69 21.67 17.85
N LEU A 18 28.63 21.51 17.06
CA LEU A 18 27.37 20.94 17.49
C LEU A 18 27.70 19.53 17.97
N THR A 19 27.87 19.36 19.28
CA THR A 19 27.95 18.04 19.89
C THR A 19 26.58 17.40 19.68
N LYS A 20 26.47 16.57 18.63
CA LYS A 20 25.30 15.73 18.40
C LYS A 20 25.17 14.86 19.65
N ALA A 21 24.16 15.15 20.47
CA ALA A 21 23.80 14.28 21.58
C ALA A 21 23.59 12.89 20.99
N ASP A 22 24.37 11.93 21.47
CA ASP A 22 24.34 10.54 21.02
C ASP A 22 23.00 9.95 21.47
N SER A 23 21.98 10.12 20.62
CA SER A 23 20.66 9.59 20.86
C SER A 23 20.77 8.09 20.74
N LYS A 24 20.83 7.38 21.87
CA LYS A 24 20.80 5.91 21.92
C LYS A 24 19.70 5.42 20.98
N ALA A 25 20.06 4.47 20.10
CA ALA A 25 19.12 3.88 19.16
C ALA A 25 17.98 3.20 19.92
N CYS A 26 16.77 3.40 19.43
CA CYS A 26 15.59 2.71 19.93
C CYS A 26 15.30 1.49 19.04
N TYR A 27 14.83 0.43 19.66
CA TYR A 27 14.51 -0.84 19.02
C TYR A 27 13.04 -1.18 19.28
N TYR A 28 12.39 -1.75 18.28
CA TYR A 28 11.09 -2.37 18.42
C TYR A 28 11.18 -3.65 19.27
N PRO A 29 10.06 -4.15 19.84
CA PRO A 29 10.05 -5.40 20.61
C PRO A 29 10.59 -6.63 19.86
N ASN A 30 10.56 -6.59 18.53
CA ASN A 30 11.15 -7.61 17.65
C ASN A 30 12.66 -7.42 17.39
N ARG A 31 13.32 -6.50 18.09
CA ARG A 31 14.76 -6.15 17.99
C ARG A 31 15.16 -5.44 16.69
N ILE A 32 14.20 -5.00 15.89
CA ILE A 32 14.48 -4.18 14.72
C ILE A 32 14.76 -2.75 15.18
N VAL A 33 15.85 -2.16 14.69
CA VAL A 33 16.16 -0.75 14.91
C VAL A 33 15.01 0.09 14.38
N VAL A 34 14.52 1.01 15.20
CA VAL A 34 13.48 1.94 14.79
C VAL A 34 14.04 2.86 13.70
N PRO A 35 13.45 2.89 12.50
CA PRO A 35 13.88 3.79 11.46
C PRO A 35 13.62 5.24 11.89
N HIS A 36 14.45 6.17 11.43
CA HIS A 36 14.41 7.59 11.82
C HIS A 36 13.03 8.27 11.62
N GLN A 37 12.15 7.69 10.82
CA GLN A 37 10.81 8.21 10.53
C GLN A 37 9.82 8.03 11.69
N ASP A 38 10.00 6.99 12.52
CA ASP A 38 9.09 6.72 13.65
C ASP A 38 9.44 7.51 14.92
N ASP A 39 10.60 8.20 14.89
CA ASP A 39 10.99 9.26 15.82
C ASP A 39 10.86 8.88 17.31
N LEU A 40 11.15 7.61 17.63
CA LEU A 40 11.20 7.12 18.99
C LEU A 40 12.45 7.69 19.68
N VAL A 41 12.24 8.34 20.81
CA VAL A 41 13.27 8.94 21.66
C VAL A 41 13.28 8.27 23.03
N PRO A 42 14.47 8.05 23.64
CA PRO A 42 14.58 7.53 24.99
C PRO A 42 13.88 8.45 26.00
N CYS A 43 13.10 7.86 26.91
CA CYS A 43 12.42 8.60 27.97
C CYS A 43 13.38 9.12 29.05
N ASP A 44 14.51 8.43 29.26
CA ASP A 44 15.51 8.83 30.26
C ASP A 44 16.68 9.57 29.57
N ALA A 45 16.66 10.90 29.64
CA ALA A 45 17.74 11.75 29.13
C ALA A 45 19.08 11.53 29.88
N ASN A 46 19.03 10.94 31.08
CA ASN A 46 20.20 10.74 31.95
C ASN A 46 21.00 9.47 31.62
N GLY A 47 20.75 8.83 30.48
CA GLY A 47 21.65 7.79 29.96
C GLY A 47 21.57 6.44 30.65
N ALA A 48 20.45 6.12 31.33
CA ALA A 48 20.18 4.77 31.81
C ALA A 48 20.44 3.75 30.69
N THR A 49 21.07 2.61 31.01
CA THR A 49 21.37 1.56 30.02
C THR A 49 20.11 1.00 29.38
N HIS A 50 19.00 1.02 30.12
CA HIS A 50 17.71 0.50 29.70
C HIS A 50 16.60 1.52 29.97
N SER A 51 16.09 2.14 28.92
CA SER A 51 14.95 3.07 29.02
C SER A 51 13.89 2.76 27.96
N PRO A 52 12.59 2.97 28.29
CA PRO A 52 11.55 2.93 27.29
C PRO A 52 11.78 4.09 26.29
N CYS A 53 11.45 3.85 25.04
CA CYS A 53 11.46 4.86 24.00
C CYS A 53 10.03 5.22 23.62
N CYS A 54 9.70 6.50 23.58
CA CYS A 54 8.39 7.00 23.15
C CYS A 54 8.53 7.90 21.92
N ARG A 55 7.46 8.06 21.14
CA ARG A 55 7.46 9.08 20.07
C ARG A 55 7.68 10.45 20.68
N ARG A 56 8.30 11.37 19.94
CA ARG A 56 8.57 12.75 20.41
C ARG A 56 7.34 13.50 20.90
N ASP A 57 6.16 13.19 20.36
CA ASP A 57 4.87 13.80 20.72
C ASP A 57 4.14 13.07 21.85
N ALA A 58 4.75 12.04 22.43
CA ALA A 58 4.17 11.24 23.51
C ALA A 58 4.83 11.53 24.86
N VAL A 59 4.04 11.48 25.92
CA VAL A 59 4.53 11.64 27.30
C VAL A 59 4.98 10.28 27.83
N CYS A 60 6.21 10.22 28.34
CA CYS A 60 6.76 9.04 29.00
C CYS A 60 6.17 8.88 30.41
N LEU A 61 5.58 7.72 30.69
CA LEU A 61 5.05 7.38 32.01
C LEU A 61 6.03 6.52 32.81
N SER A 62 6.00 6.66 34.13
CA SER A 62 6.88 5.92 35.05
C SER A 62 6.68 4.40 35.03
N ASN A 63 5.55 3.93 34.49
CA ASN A 63 5.26 2.51 34.29
C ASN A 63 5.80 1.94 32.96
N GLY A 64 6.51 2.75 32.17
CA GLY A 64 7.13 2.33 30.90
C GLY A 64 6.20 2.43 29.68
N LEU A 65 5.02 3.05 29.80
CA LEU A 65 4.11 3.30 28.70
C LEU A 65 4.27 4.71 28.12
N CYS A 66 3.83 4.88 26.88
CA CYS A 66 3.80 6.16 26.17
C CYS A 66 2.36 6.65 26.08
N PHE A 67 2.09 7.85 26.59
CA PHE A 67 0.78 8.49 26.43
C PHE A 67 0.78 9.39 25.19
N GLN A 68 0.07 8.97 24.14
CA GLN A 68 0.02 9.67 22.87
C GLN A 68 -1.16 10.64 22.83
N GLN A 69 -0.87 11.94 22.76
CA GLN A 69 -1.89 12.99 22.75
C GLN A 69 -2.31 13.37 21.31
N ALA A 70 -1.36 13.43 20.37
CA ALA A 70 -1.62 14.01 19.04
C ALA A 70 -2.11 13.00 17.99
N ALA A 71 -1.46 11.84 17.86
CA ALA A 71 -1.70 10.96 16.69
C ALA A 71 -2.87 9.96 16.84
N PHE A 72 -3.24 9.56 18.06
CA PHE A 72 -4.21 8.46 18.28
C PHE A 72 -5.21 8.70 19.43
N GLY A 73 -5.40 9.94 19.86
CA GLY A 73 -6.49 10.33 20.77
C GLY A 73 -6.36 9.79 22.19
N ASN A 74 -5.34 10.24 22.94
CA ASN A 74 -5.16 9.95 24.38
C ASN A 74 -5.05 8.45 24.70
N ARG A 75 -4.27 7.71 23.91
CA ARG A 75 -4.06 6.28 24.13
C ARG A 75 -2.74 6.01 24.83
N LEU A 76 -2.74 4.95 25.63
CA LEU A 76 -1.52 4.34 26.16
C LEU A 76 -1.01 3.35 25.12
N ALA A 77 0.20 3.59 24.62
CA ALA A 77 0.88 2.73 23.68
C ALA A 77 2.15 2.15 24.30
N ARG A 78 2.59 1.00 23.77
CA ARG A 78 3.96 0.53 23.98
C ARG A 78 4.85 1.20 22.97
N GLY A 79 5.96 1.72 23.47
CA GLY A 79 7.03 2.21 22.62
C GLY A 79 8.11 1.15 22.38
N GLY A 80 9.32 1.63 22.08
CA GLY A 80 10.52 0.80 21.93
C GLY A 80 11.36 0.74 23.20
N CYS A 81 12.58 0.19 23.07
CA CYS A 81 13.60 0.21 24.12
C CYS A 81 14.94 0.67 23.56
N THR A 82 15.80 1.22 24.41
CA THR A 82 17.19 1.53 24.04
C THR A 82 18.10 0.30 23.92
N ASP A 83 17.61 -0.89 24.31
CA ASP A 83 18.35 -2.15 24.28
C ASP A 83 17.76 -3.08 23.21
N GLY A 84 18.57 -3.45 22.23
CA GLY A 84 18.20 -4.37 21.15
C GLY A 84 18.43 -5.85 21.49
N GLU A 85 19.20 -6.15 22.55
CA GLU A 85 19.57 -7.52 22.92
C GLU A 85 18.63 -8.11 23.97
N ARG A 86 18.12 -7.29 24.90
CA ARG A 86 17.20 -7.76 25.96
C ARG A 86 15.88 -6.98 26.01
N PRO A 87 14.73 -7.66 25.93
CA PRO A 87 13.46 -7.07 26.32
C PRO A 87 13.53 -6.72 27.82
N CYS A 88 13.74 -5.45 28.13
CA CYS A 88 13.88 -5.02 29.52
C CYS A 88 12.55 -5.19 30.27
N ASP A 89 12.61 -5.72 31.50
CA ASP A 89 11.47 -5.85 32.41
C ASP A 89 10.71 -4.52 32.63
N ARG A 90 11.38 -3.39 32.40
CA ARG A 90 10.82 -2.04 32.49
C ARG A 90 10.11 -1.58 31.21
N CYS A 91 10.47 -2.11 30.04
CA CYS A 91 9.80 -1.83 28.78
C CYS A 91 8.56 -2.69 28.54
N LEU A 92 8.55 -3.90 29.08
CA LEU A 92 7.56 -4.94 28.76
C LEU A 92 6.50 -5.14 29.85
N ARG A 93 6.26 -4.11 30.68
CA ARG A 93 5.40 -4.24 31.86
C ARG A 93 3.89 -4.31 31.58
N ALA A 94 3.51 -4.62 30.36
CA ALA A 94 2.25 -5.30 30.16
C ALA A 94 2.43 -6.39 29.10
N ARG A 95 2.01 -7.61 29.41
CA ARG A 95 2.05 -8.74 28.47
C ARG A 95 0.71 -8.84 27.76
N LEU A 96 0.78 -9.02 26.45
CA LEU A 96 0.05 -10.07 25.76
C LEU A 96 1.13 -10.88 25.01
N GLY A 97 1.38 -12.12 25.42
CA GLY A 97 1.69 -13.17 24.43
C GLY A 97 3.05 -13.86 24.39
N THR A 98 4.20 -13.32 24.81
CA THR A 98 5.46 -14.07 24.60
C THR A 98 6.52 -13.94 25.70
N PHE A 99 7.19 -15.06 25.93
CA PHE A 99 8.07 -15.40 27.05
C PHE A 99 9.31 -14.48 27.15
N CYS A 100 9.36 -13.68 28.22
CA CYS A 100 10.62 -13.28 28.84
C CYS A 100 10.72 -14.06 30.15
N THR A 101 11.72 -14.93 30.26
CA THR A 101 12.04 -15.62 31.50
C THR A 101 12.60 -14.59 32.50
N HIS A 102 11.79 -14.17 33.46
CA HIS A 102 12.29 -13.41 34.60
C HIS A 102 13.28 -14.26 35.42
N PRO A 103 14.33 -13.69 36.04
CA PRO A 103 14.88 -14.28 37.26
C PRO A 103 13.81 -14.29 38.35
N PRO A 104 13.79 -15.29 39.26
CA PRO A 104 12.72 -15.46 40.23
C PRO A 104 12.55 -14.21 41.10
N ALA A 105 11.30 -13.74 41.22
CA ALA A 105 10.95 -12.63 42.08
C ALA A 105 11.34 -12.93 43.54
N PRO A 106 11.78 -11.93 44.33
CA PRO A 106 12.00 -12.12 45.75
C PRO A 106 10.69 -12.55 46.42
N SER A 107 10.76 -13.64 47.19
CA SER A 107 9.63 -14.26 47.87
C SER A 107 8.85 -13.25 48.70
N LEU A 108 7.63 -12.96 48.27
CA LEU A 108 6.62 -12.29 49.10
C LEU A 108 6.34 -13.16 50.34
N PRO A 109 6.17 -12.56 51.53
CA PRO A 109 5.80 -13.30 52.73
C PRO A 109 4.42 -13.93 52.54
N THR A 110 4.37 -15.25 52.69
CA THR A 110 3.13 -16.03 52.67
C THR A 110 2.23 -15.59 53.82
N PRO A 111 0.97 -15.19 53.57
CA PRO A 111 0.02 -14.92 54.63
C PRO A 111 -0.29 -16.21 55.40
N PRO A 112 -0.31 -16.17 56.74
CA PRO A 112 -0.65 -17.34 57.54
C PRO A 112 -2.17 -17.55 57.56
N GLY A 113 -2.61 -18.72 57.12
CA GLY A 113 -3.95 -19.24 57.43
C GLY A 113 -5.06 -18.83 56.46
N GLY A 114 -5.13 -19.46 55.30
CA GLY A 114 -6.28 -19.39 54.39
C GLY A 114 -6.92 -20.75 54.17
N ARG A 115 -8.00 -21.05 54.89
CA ARG A 115 -8.90 -22.18 54.62
C ARG A 115 -10.04 -21.69 53.72
N LEU A 116 -9.72 -21.41 52.45
CA LEU A 116 -10.58 -20.96 51.34
C LEU A 116 -9.72 -21.21 50.08
N VAL A 117 -10.07 -21.92 49.01
CA VAL A 117 -11.33 -22.43 48.48
C VAL A 117 -10.99 -23.63 47.55
N LYS A 118 -11.19 -24.88 47.99
CA LYS A 118 -10.81 -26.05 47.17
C LYS A 118 -11.69 -26.25 45.92
N ASP A 119 -12.86 -25.61 45.87
CA ASP A 119 -13.81 -25.75 44.76
C ASP A 119 -13.63 -24.66 43.67
N THR A 120 -13.10 -23.49 44.01
CA THR A 120 -12.82 -22.42 43.04
C THR A 120 -11.62 -22.76 42.16
N ASP A 121 -10.61 -23.46 42.71
CA ASP A 121 -9.43 -23.88 41.95
C ASP A 121 -9.77 -24.81 40.78
N LYS A 122 -10.72 -25.73 40.94
CA LYS A 122 -11.11 -26.64 39.85
C LYS A 122 -11.82 -25.92 38.71
N THR A 123 -12.64 -24.93 39.04
CA THR A 123 -13.35 -24.12 38.03
C THR A 123 -12.37 -23.24 37.26
N ILE A 124 -11.41 -22.62 37.95
CA ILE A 124 -10.36 -21.81 37.31
C ILE A 124 -9.50 -22.67 36.36
N LEU A 125 -9.09 -23.86 36.80
CA LEU A 125 -8.31 -24.77 35.95
C LEU A 125 -9.08 -25.19 34.69
N ARG A 126 -10.37 -25.53 34.82
CA ARG A 126 -11.22 -25.83 33.64
C ARG A 126 -11.32 -24.66 32.67
N HIS A 127 -11.43 -23.43 33.17
CA HIS A 127 -11.45 -22.25 32.31
C HIS A 127 -10.12 -22.02 31.62
N PHE A 128 -9.00 -22.27 32.31
CA PHE A 128 -7.67 -22.19 31.70
C PHE A 128 -7.51 -23.22 30.57
N ASP A 129 -7.91 -24.48 30.80
CA ASP A 129 -7.88 -25.52 29.76
C ASP A 129 -8.76 -25.15 28.56
N GLN A 130 -9.96 -24.59 28.80
CA GLN A 130 -10.83 -24.09 27.73
C GLN A 130 -10.22 -22.92 26.95
N LEU A 131 -9.55 -22.01 27.63
CA LEU A 131 -8.87 -20.88 26.98
C LEU A 131 -7.68 -21.36 26.17
N GLN A 132 -6.94 -22.34 26.68
CA GLN A 132 -5.80 -22.93 25.97
C GLN A 132 -6.27 -23.67 24.72
N ALA A 133 -7.34 -24.48 24.80
CA ALA A 133 -7.91 -25.14 23.63
C ALA A 133 -8.39 -24.14 22.56
N LYS A 134 -9.03 -23.03 22.98
CA LYS A 134 -9.42 -21.95 22.05
C LYS A 134 -8.23 -21.21 21.44
N HIS A 135 -7.15 -21.07 22.19
CA HIS A 135 -5.92 -20.48 21.69
C HIS A 135 -5.32 -21.36 20.59
N ASP A 136 -5.22 -22.66 20.82
CA ASP A 136 -4.71 -23.63 19.84
C ASP A 136 -5.58 -23.64 18.56
N GLU A 137 -6.92 -23.59 18.70
CA GLU A 137 -7.86 -23.48 17.57
C GLU A 137 -7.63 -22.20 16.75
N LEU A 138 -7.43 -21.06 17.43
CA LEU A 138 -7.17 -19.78 16.77
C LEU A 138 -5.81 -19.75 16.09
N GLU A 139 -4.80 -20.41 16.67
CA GLU A 139 -3.48 -20.54 16.05
C GLU A 139 -3.56 -21.36 14.76
N GLU A 140 -4.33 -22.45 14.74
CA GLU A 140 -4.58 -23.23 13.52
C GLU A 140 -5.32 -22.41 12.46
N GLU A 141 -6.35 -21.65 12.85
CA GLU A 141 -7.05 -20.74 11.94
C GLU A 141 -6.12 -19.67 11.35
N CYS A 142 -5.28 -19.06 12.18
CA CYS A 142 -4.28 -18.09 11.74
C CYS A 142 -3.25 -18.73 10.78
N ALA A 143 -2.86 -19.98 11.00
CA ALA A 143 -1.96 -20.71 10.12
C ALA A 143 -2.61 -20.96 8.74
N ARG A 144 -3.90 -21.36 8.72
CA ARG A 144 -4.67 -21.53 7.47
C ARG A 144 -4.77 -20.23 6.68
N LEU A 145 -5.16 -19.14 7.34
CA LEU A 145 -5.31 -17.83 6.70
C LEU A 145 -3.97 -17.30 6.17
N ARG A 146 -2.86 -17.57 6.87
CA ARG A 146 -1.51 -17.18 6.39
C ARG A 146 -1.15 -17.89 5.09
N GLU A 147 -1.48 -19.18 4.97
CA GLU A 147 -1.22 -19.94 3.75
C GLU A 147 -2.12 -19.48 2.59
N GLU A 148 -3.39 -19.18 2.87
CA GLU A 148 -4.30 -18.60 1.87
C GLU A 148 -3.78 -17.26 1.35
N LEU A 149 -3.31 -16.38 2.24
CA LEU A 149 -2.70 -15.10 1.86
C LEU A 149 -1.45 -15.32 1.00
N ARG A 150 -0.58 -16.27 1.38
CA ARG A 150 0.62 -16.62 0.59
C ARG A 150 0.26 -17.07 -0.83
N LEU A 151 -0.79 -17.88 -0.98
CA LEU A 151 -1.28 -18.33 -2.28
C LEU A 151 -1.87 -17.17 -3.10
N SER A 152 -2.58 -16.25 -2.44
CA SER A 152 -3.11 -15.04 -3.08
C SER A 152 -1.98 -14.13 -3.59
N ASP A 153 -0.94 -13.92 -2.78
CA ASP A 153 0.23 -13.13 -3.18
C ASP A 153 0.94 -13.74 -4.38
N GLU A 154 1.08 -15.07 -4.43
CA GLU A 154 1.68 -15.76 -5.56
C GLU A 154 0.83 -15.64 -6.83
N LYS A 155 -0.50 -15.74 -6.72
CA LYS A 155 -1.41 -15.50 -7.83
C LYS A 155 -1.30 -14.07 -8.35
N HIS A 156 -1.21 -13.08 -7.46
CA HIS A 156 -1.02 -11.68 -7.85
C HIS A 156 0.30 -11.47 -8.57
N LYS A 157 1.40 -12.06 -8.10
CA LYS A 157 2.70 -11.99 -8.80
C LYS A 157 2.64 -12.60 -10.20
N ASN A 158 2.02 -13.77 -10.34
CA ASN A 158 1.88 -14.43 -11.63
C ASN A 158 1.02 -13.61 -12.60
N LEU A 159 -0.05 -12.98 -12.10
CA LEU A 159 -0.89 -12.09 -12.89
C LEU A 159 -0.13 -10.84 -13.34
N LEU A 160 0.66 -10.23 -12.44
CA LEU A 160 1.48 -9.08 -12.77
C LEU A 160 2.55 -9.43 -13.82
N GLN A 161 3.17 -10.60 -13.72
CA GLN A 161 4.13 -11.06 -14.74
C GLN A 161 3.44 -11.25 -16.10
N ALA A 162 2.29 -11.93 -16.15
CA ALA A 162 1.54 -12.13 -17.39
C ALA A 162 1.10 -10.80 -18.03
N LEU A 163 0.69 -9.82 -17.22
CA LEU A 163 0.37 -8.46 -17.71
C LEU A 163 1.62 -7.75 -18.26
N THR A 164 2.77 -7.93 -17.61
CA THR A 164 4.05 -7.35 -18.07
C THR A 164 4.44 -7.94 -19.42
N ASP A 165 4.41 -9.26 -19.57
CA ASP A 165 4.75 -9.96 -20.81
C ASP A 165 3.81 -9.54 -21.96
N LEU A 166 2.53 -9.32 -21.67
CA LEU A 166 1.56 -8.82 -22.65
C LEU A 166 1.88 -7.40 -23.10
N VAL A 167 2.25 -6.50 -22.18
CA VAL A 167 2.65 -5.13 -22.54
C VAL A 167 3.91 -5.15 -23.41
N GLU A 168 4.91 -5.96 -23.05
CA GLU A 168 6.12 -6.11 -23.86
C GLU A 168 5.78 -6.63 -25.26
N TYR A 169 4.91 -7.63 -25.38
CA TYR A 169 4.42 -8.13 -26.66
C TYR A 169 3.74 -7.04 -27.50
N MET A 170 2.91 -6.20 -26.87
CA MET A 170 2.23 -5.09 -27.55
C MET A 170 3.18 -3.99 -28.05
N GLU A 171 4.40 -3.93 -27.52
CA GLU A 171 5.44 -3.00 -27.96
C GLU A 171 6.32 -3.54 -29.10
N THR A 172 6.23 -4.84 -29.40
CA THR A 172 6.97 -5.49 -30.48
C THR A 172 6.63 -4.90 -31.86
N PRO A 173 7.59 -4.90 -32.81
CA PRO A 173 7.32 -4.47 -34.18
C PRO A 173 6.23 -5.31 -34.84
N GLU A 174 6.17 -6.61 -34.55
CA GLU A 174 5.17 -7.53 -35.08
C GLU A 174 3.74 -7.11 -34.72
N TYR A 175 3.52 -6.72 -33.45
CA TYR A 175 2.21 -6.23 -33.01
C TYR A 175 1.85 -4.88 -33.65
N LYS A 176 2.84 -3.98 -33.82
CA LYS A 176 2.64 -2.68 -34.48
C LYS A 176 2.27 -2.86 -35.96
N GLU A 177 2.99 -3.71 -36.68
CA GLU A 177 2.68 -4.06 -38.07
C GLU A 177 1.29 -4.69 -38.19
N TYR A 178 0.92 -5.59 -37.27
CA TYR A 178 -0.44 -6.15 -37.22
C TYR A 178 -1.50 -5.05 -37.04
N LYS A 179 -1.28 -4.11 -36.13
CA LYS A 179 -2.20 -2.99 -35.88
C LYS A 179 -2.33 -2.08 -37.10
N GLU A 180 -1.22 -1.71 -37.73
CA GLU A 180 -1.21 -0.90 -38.95
C GLU A 180 -1.91 -1.62 -40.11
N ALA A 181 -1.69 -2.92 -40.28
CA ALA A 181 -2.38 -3.72 -41.28
C ALA A 181 -3.90 -3.79 -41.02
N GLN A 182 -4.32 -3.85 -39.74
CA GLN A 182 -5.73 -3.80 -39.38
C GLN A 182 -6.37 -2.45 -39.71
N GLU A 183 -5.68 -1.35 -39.42
CA GLU A 183 -6.13 0.00 -39.74
C GLU A 183 -6.20 0.22 -41.26
N ALA A 184 -5.23 -0.30 -42.01
CA ALA A 184 -5.23 -0.26 -43.48
C ALA A 184 -6.41 -1.02 -44.09
N ARG A 185 -6.74 -2.22 -43.56
CA ARG A 185 -7.91 -2.98 -44.00
C ARG A 185 -9.22 -2.22 -43.76
N LYS A 186 -9.40 -1.65 -42.57
CA LYS A 186 -10.58 -0.82 -42.27
C LYS A 186 -10.69 0.40 -43.18
N ALA A 187 -9.57 1.03 -43.51
CA ALA A 187 -9.54 2.15 -44.45
C ALA A 187 -9.90 1.72 -45.87
N GLN A 188 -9.48 0.53 -46.31
CA GLN A 188 -9.85 -0.03 -47.60
C GLN A 188 -11.35 -0.36 -47.66
N GLU A 189 -11.89 -1.06 -46.67
CA GLU A 189 -13.32 -1.37 -46.57
C GLU A 189 -14.18 -0.09 -46.62
N ALA A 190 -13.74 0.97 -45.95
CA ALA A 190 -14.42 2.27 -45.98
C ALA A 190 -14.36 2.95 -47.35
N ARG A 191 -13.31 2.74 -48.16
CA ARG A 191 -13.23 3.25 -49.54
C ARG A 191 -14.17 2.49 -50.45
N GLU A 192 -14.13 1.15 -50.39
CA GLU A 192 -15.02 0.30 -51.18
C GLU A 192 -16.49 0.59 -50.88
N ALA A 193 -16.84 0.85 -49.62
CA ALA A 193 -18.20 1.24 -49.24
C ALA A 193 -18.62 2.60 -49.84
N ARG A 194 -17.71 3.57 -49.93
CA ARG A 194 -17.97 4.87 -50.58
C ARG A 194 -18.15 4.73 -52.08
N GLU A 195 -17.27 3.97 -52.73
CA GLU A 195 -17.38 3.70 -54.17
C GLU A 195 -18.69 2.98 -54.51
N ALA A 196 -19.12 2.03 -53.68
CA ALA A 196 -20.42 1.36 -53.83
C ALA A 196 -21.60 2.34 -53.67
N GLN A 197 -21.50 3.28 -52.72
CA GLN A 197 -22.52 4.31 -52.54
C GLN A 197 -22.59 5.25 -53.76
N GLU A 198 -21.45 5.74 -54.25
CA GLU A 198 -21.38 6.59 -55.44
C GLU A 198 -21.93 5.89 -56.69
N ALA A 199 -21.65 4.59 -56.85
CA ALA A 199 -22.20 3.79 -57.94
C ALA A 199 -23.73 3.64 -57.84
N TRP A 200 -24.25 3.48 -56.62
CA TRP A 200 -25.69 3.41 -56.39
C TRP A 200 -26.39 4.75 -56.71
N GLU A 201 -25.82 5.87 -56.25
CA GLU A 201 -26.34 7.21 -56.53
C GLU A 201 -26.31 7.51 -58.04
N ALA A 202 -25.26 7.08 -58.76
CA ALA A 202 -25.17 7.21 -60.21
C ALA A 202 -26.25 6.39 -60.94
N GLN A 203 -26.54 5.17 -60.47
CA GLN A 203 -27.61 4.34 -61.02
C GLN A 203 -28.98 5.00 -60.81
N GLU A 204 -29.26 5.50 -59.61
CA GLU A 204 -30.52 6.20 -59.32
C GLU A 204 -30.70 7.44 -60.20
N ALA A 205 -29.61 8.20 -60.42
CA ALA A 205 -29.64 9.36 -61.31
C ALA A 205 -29.93 8.97 -62.78
N GLN A 206 -29.37 7.86 -63.27
CA GLN A 206 -29.66 7.35 -64.62
C GLN A 206 -31.13 6.92 -64.75
N GLU A 207 -31.64 6.15 -63.79
CA GLU A 207 -33.05 5.73 -63.77
C GLU A 207 -34.00 6.94 -63.74
N ALA A 208 -33.64 8.00 -63.01
CA ALA A 208 -34.40 9.25 -62.98
C ALA A 208 -34.38 9.98 -64.34
N GLN A 209 -33.25 9.99 -65.06
CA GLN A 209 -33.17 10.57 -66.41
C GLN A 209 -34.03 9.79 -67.40
N GLU A 210 -33.94 8.46 -67.41
CA GLU A 210 -34.76 7.60 -68.27
C GLU A 210 -36.26 7.79 -67.99
N ALA A 211 -36.64 7.96 -66.71
CA ALA A 211 -38.02 8.25 -66.34
C ALA A 211 -38.50 9.63 -66.85
N GLN A 212 -37.64 10.66 -66.81
CA GLN A 212 -37.96 11.98 -67.37
C GLN A 212 -38.15 11.91 -68.88
N GLU A 213 -37.24 11.26 -69.61
CA GLU A 213 -37.36 11.07 -71.06
C GLU A 213 -38.65 10.32 -71.43
N ALA A 214 -38.99 9.27 -70.67
CA ALA A 214 -40.24 8.53 -70.87
C ALA A 214 -41.49 9.41 -70.63
N GLN A 215 -41.47 10.28 -69.62
CA GLN A 215 -42.56 11.24 -69.38
C GLN A 215 -42.69 12.26 -70.52
N GLU A 216 -41.58 12.79 -71.03
CA GLU A 216 -41.59 13.72 -72.16
C GLU A 216 -42.17 13.06 -73.42
N LEU A 217 -41.77 11.82 -73.72
CA LEU A 217 -42.34 11.04 -74.82
C LEU A 217 -43.85 10.82 -74.63
N GLN A 218 -44.29 10.51 -73.40
CA GLN A 218 -45.71 10.36 -73.10
C GLN A 218 -46.49 11.66 -73.34
N GLN A 219 -45.93 12.80 -72.95
CA GLN A 219 -46.52 14.11 -73.22
C GLN A 219 -46.57 14.43 -74.72
N GLN A 220 -45.56 14.06 -75.50
CA GLN A 220 -45.58 14.20 -76.96
C GLN A 220 -46.68 13.36 -77.62
N ILE A 221 -46.90 12.13 -77.14
CA ILE A 221 -47.97 11.26 -77.65
C ILE A 221 -49.35 11.80 -77.27
N GLN A 222 -49.50 12.35 -76.06
CA GLN A 222 -50.77 12.93 -75.60
C GLN A 222 -51.06 14.32 -76.18
N ARG A 223 -50.10 14.95 -76.87
CA ARG A 223 -50.34 16.24 -77.52
C ARG A 223 -51.40 16.08 -78.61
N PRO A 224 -52.49 16.86 -78.57
CA PRO A 224 -53.55 16.74 -79.54
C PRO A 224 -53.06 17.12 -80.94
N PHE A 225 -53.53 16.38 -81.95
CA PHE A 225 -53.04 16.46 -83.34
C PHE A 225 -53.14 17.86 -83.98
N TRP A 226 -54.00 18.74 -83.46
CA TRP A 226 -54.19 20.11 -83.96
C TRP A 226 -53.17 21.14 -83.44
N GLU A 227 -52.16 20.73 -82.67
CA GLU A 227 -51.10 21.61 -82.12
C GLU A 227 -49.82 21.66 -82.98
N TYR A 228 -49.84 21.04 -84.17
CA TYR A 228 -48.77 21.04 -85.19
C TYR A 228 -49.24 21.72 -86.48
#